data_AF-A0A354MX96-F1
#
_entry.id   AF-A0A354MX96-F1
#
_cell.length_a   1.000
_cell.length_b   1.000
_cell.length_c   1.000
_cell.angle_alpha   90.00
_cell.angle_beta   90.00
_cell.angle_gamma   90.00
#
_symmetry.space_group_name_H-M   'P 1'
#
loop_
_entity.id
_entity.type
_entity.pdbx_description
1 polymer ?
#
loop_
_entity_poly.entity_id
_entity_poly.type
_entity_poly.pdbx_seq_one_letter_code
_entity_poly.pdbx_strand_id
1 'polypeptide(L)'
;MKQKTLYIDADHNRSVEDIYADFHVGDAVILFGVKREGAPDSHEEFRLMKDNGRGVPGNMNREICRYHGWRGTSDGIVKTAYGLRKIKSMETLDKYSDEEGHYKSVKIVVGDDIASDED
;
A
#
# COMPACT_ATOMS: atom_id res chain seq x y z
N MET A 1 -3.68 -7.80 -11.35
CA MET A 1 -4.61 -6.73 -10.91
C MET A 1 -4.35 -5.48 -11.75
N LYS A 2 -5.41 -4.83 -12.27
CA LYS A 2 -5.28 -3.55 -13.00
C LYS A 2 -4.96 -2.39 -12.02
N GLN A 3 -4.83 -1.17 -12.54
CA GLN A 3 -4.74 0.08 -11.78
C GLN A 3 -5.52 0.08 -10.44
N LYS A 4 -4.92 0.65 -9.39
CA LYS A 4 -5.50 0.77 -8.05
C LYS A 4 -5.35 2.19 -7.51
N THR A 5 -6.38 2.64 -6.79
CA THR A 5 -6.37 3.89 -6.05
C THR A 5 -6.23 3.60 -4.57
N LEU A 6 -5.35 4.32 -3.90
CA LEU A 6 -5.13 4.29 -2.46
C LEU A 6 -5.28 5.71 -1.90
N TYR A 7 -5.60 5.79 -0.62
CA TYR A 7 -5.67 7.05 0.13
C TYR A 7 -4.75 6.91 1.33
N ILE A 8 -3.80 7.84 1.47
CA ILE A 8 -2.96 7.96 2.66
C ILE A 8 -3.41 9.21 3.37
N ASP A 9 -4.11 9.05 4.49
CA ASP A 9 -4.58 10.16 5.29
C ASP A 9 -3.38 10.81 6.02
N ALA A 10 -3.36 12.13 6.05
CA ALA A 10 -2.41 12.89 6.84
C ALA A 10 -2.94 12.95 8.27
N ASP A 11 -2.08 12.63 9.23
CA ASP A 11 -2.42 12.54 10.65
C ASP A 11 -1.36 13.26 11.51
N HIS A 12 -1.47 13.11 12.84
CA HIS A 12 -0.56 13.74 13.80
C HIS A 12 0.90 13.28 13.64
N ASN A 13 1.16 12.14 13.01
CA ASN A 13 2.49 11.56 12.82
C ASN A 13 3.01 11.75 11.38
N ARG A 14 2.16 12.15 10.44
CA ARG A 14 2.53 12.25 9.03
C ARG A 14 1.77 13.35 8.31
N SER A 15 2.48 14.39 7.90
CA SER A 15 1.93 15.49 7.10
C SER A 15 1.77 15.10 5.62
N VAL A 16 1.05 15.94 4.86
CA VAL A 16 0.96 15.80 3.40
C VAL A 16 2.35 15.94 2.77
N GLU A 17 3.15 16.88 3.28
CA GLU A 17 4.52 17.13 2.84
C GLU A 17 5.41 15.89 3.03
N ASP A 18 5.25 15.18 4.15
CA ASP A 18 5.97 13.91 4.40
C ASP A 18 5.55 12.82 3.41
N ILE A 19 4.26 12.76 3.03
CA ILE A 19 3.78 11.81 2.03
C ILE A 19 4.39 12.12 0.66
N TYR A 20 4.42 13.39 0.25
CA TYR A 20 5.04 13.79 -1.02
C TYR A 20 6.58 13.69 -1.00
N ALA A 21 7.22 13.79 0.17
CA ALA A 21 8.65 13.50 0.29
C ALA A 21 8.94 11.99 0.14
N ASP A 22 8.00 11.15 0.58
CA ASP A 22 8.12 9.70 0.45
C ASP A 22 7.76 9.16 -0.95
N PHE A 23 6.85 9.80 -1.67
CA PHE A 23 6.34 9.28 -2.92
C PHE A 23 6.20 10.36 -3.98
N HIS A 24 6.60 10.02 -5.20
CA HIS A 24 6.49 10.87 -6.37
C HIS A 24 5.82 10.14 -7.52
N VAL A 25 5.17 10.91 -8.40
CA VAL A 25 4.65 10.37 -9.66
C VAL A 25 5.81 9.80 -10.47
N GLY A 26 5.67 8.54 -10.88
CA GLY A 26 6.70 7.79 -11.58
C GLY A 26 7.51 6.84 -10.71
N ASP A 27 7.42 6.92 -9.39
CA ASP A 27 8.12 6.00 -8.49
C ASP A 27 7.63 4.57 -8.67
N ALA A 28 8.58 3.63 -8.54
CA ALA A 28 8.28 2.22 -8.40
C ALA A 28 7.96 1.91 -6.92
N VAL A 29 6.79 1.34 -6.68
CA VAL A 29 6.26 1.03 -5.34
C VAL A 29 5.67 -0.37 -5.32
N ILE A 30 5.81 -1.05 -4.20
CA ILE A 30 5.25 -2.37 -3.99
C ILE A 30 3.86 -2.21 -3.39
N LEU A 31 2.84 -2.74 -4.07
CA LEU A 31 1.47 -2.78 -3.55
C LEU A 31 1.30 -4.03 -2.71
N PHE A 32 0.80 -3.89 -1.48
CA PHE A 32 0.48 -5.03 -0.63
C PHE A 32 -0.80 -4.79 0.17
N GLY A 33 -1.51 -5.87 0.48
CA GLY A 33 -2.70 -5.86 1.30
C GLY A 33 -2.42 -6.47 2.67
N VAL A 34 -3.14 -5.97 3.67
CA VAL A 34 -3.23 -6.57 4.99
C VAL A 34 -4.69 -6.81 5.36
N LYS A 35 -4.98 -7.96 5.94
CA LYS A 35 -6.33 -8.35 6.35
C LYS A 35 -6.27 -9.10 7.68
N ARG A 36 -7.29 -8.95 8.53
CA ARG A 36 -7.39 -9.74 9.77
C ARG A 36 -7.85 -11.18 9.46
N GLU A 37 -7.08 -12.14 9.92
CA GLU A 37 -7.39 -13.57 9.82
C GLU A 37 -8.64 -13.91 10.65
N GLY A 38 -9.49 -14.79 10.12
CA GLY A 38 -10.71 -15.23 10.81
C GLY A 38 -11.81 -14.17 10.95
N ALA A 39 -11.62 -12.96 10.41
CA ALA A 39 -12.62 -11.92 10.34
C ALA A 39 -13.16 -11.81 8.90
N PRO A 40 -14.23 -12.55 8.55
CA PRO A 40 -14.78 -12.56 7.19
C PRO A 40 -15.16 -11.17 6.70
N ASP A 41 -15.69 -10.33 7.59
CA ASP A 41 -16.10 -8.95 7.32
C ASP A 41 -14.94 -7.94 7.33
N SER A 42 -13.71 -8.37 7.62
CA SER A 42 -12.58 -7.46 7.52
C SER A 42 -12.26 -7.19 6.05
N HIS A 43 -12.36 -5.91 5.67
CA HIS A 43 -11.88 -5.43 4.39
C HIS A 43 -10.35 -5.49 4.37
N GLU A 44 -9.80 -5.83 3.20
CA GLU A 44 -8.35 -5.76 3.01
C GLU A 44 -7.93 -4.29 2.89
N GLU A 45 -6.99 -3.89 3.74
CA GLU A 45 -6.37 -2.57 3.70
C GLU A 45 -5.15 -2.62 2.78
N PHE A 46 -5.15 -1.78 1.75
CA PHE A 46 -4.04 -1.70 0.80
C PHE A 46 -3.03 -0.65 1.25
N ARG A 47 -1.75 -0.98 1.14
CA ARG A 47 -0.61 -0.14 1.50
C ARG A 47 0.45 -0.14 0.41
N LEU A 48 1.29 0.89 0.43
CA LEU A 48 2.45 1.02 -0.45
C LEU A 48 3.74 0.92 0.34
N MET A 49 4.77 0.35 -0.28
CA MET A 49 6.14 0.34 0.20
C MET A 49 7.04 0.84 -0.94
N LYS A 50 8.05 1.65 -0.65
CA LYS A 50 9.10 1.99 -1.63
C LYS A 50 9.73 0.71 -2.15
N ASP A 51 10.02 0.64 -3.44
CA ASP A 51 10.72 -0.52 -3.98
C ASP A 51 12.08 -0.69 -3.27
N ASN A 52 12.34 -1.92 -2.84
CA ASN A 52 13.53 -2.32 -2.10
C ASN A 52 14.38 -3.35 -2.88
N GLY A 53 14.04 -3.60 -4.15
CA GLY A 53 14.71 -4.57 -5.02
C GLY A 53 14.48 -6.05 -4.64
N ARG A 54 13.63 -6.33 -3.65
CA ARG A 54 13.41 -7.68 -3.11
C ARG A 54 11.93 -8.06 -2.98
N GLY A 55 11.02 -7.09 -2.89
CA GLY A 55 9.60 -7.31 -2.65
C GLY A 55 9.21 -7.25 -1.17
N VAL A 56 8.00 -7.73 -0.86
CA VAL A 56 7.44 -7.70 0.49
C VAL A 56 8.00 -8.86 1.32
N PRO A 57 8.52 -8.61 2.53
CA PRO A 57 8.99 -9.67 3.42
C PRO A 57 7.84 -10.54 3.92
N GLY A 58 8.12 -11.83 4.11
CA GLY A 58 7.22 -12.76 4.78
C GLY A 58 6.96 -12.40 6.25
N ASN A 59 5.73 -12.65 6.72
CA ASN A 59 5.33 -12.57 8.11
C ASN A 59 6.01 -13.64 8.98
N MET A 60 6.17 -14.86 8.46
CA MET A 60 6.84 -15.96 9.19
C MET A 60 8.37 -15.97 9.02
N ASN A 61 8.87 -15.43 7.91
CA ASN A 61 10.31 -15.27 7.66
C ASN A 61 10.55 -14.00 6.84
N ARG A 62 11.23 -13.03 7.45
CA ARG A 62 11.50 -11.71 6.84
C ARG A 62 12.58 -11.77 5.75
N GLU A 63 13.36 -12.83 5.68
CA GLU A 63 14.41 -13.02 4.66
C GLU A 63 13.83 -13.40 3.29
N ILE A 64 12.64 -14.02 3.28
CA ILE A 64 11.96 -14.44 2.06
C ILE A 64 11.05 -13.31 1.59
N CYS A 65 11.57 -12.48 0.71
CA CYS A 65 10.83 -11.40 0.06
C CYS A 65 10.29 -11.83 -1.31
N ARG A 66 9.09 -11.38 -1.66
CA ARG A 66 8.48 -11.60 -2.98
C ARG A 66 7.64 -10.40 -3.39
N TYR A 67 7.62 -10.09 -4.68
CA TYR A 67 6.72 -9.07 -5.21
C TYR A 67 5.26 -9.56 -5.26
N HIS A 68 5.03 -10.87 -5.27
CA HIS A 68 3.70 -11.45 -5.44
C HIS A 68 3.37 -12.55 -4.42
N GLY A 69 2.08 -12.68 -4.16
CA GLY A 69 1.48 -13.79 -3.43
C GLY A 69 1.43 -13.61 -1.92
N TRP A 70 0.86 -14.62 -1.26
CA TRP A 70 0.69 -14.64 0.20
C TRP A 70 2.04 -14.60 0.92
N ARG A 71 2.15 -13.74 1.92
CA ARG A 71 3.35 -13.50 2.72
C ARG A 71 3.27 -14.07 4.12
N GLY A 72 2.23 -14.81 4.45
CA GLY A 72 2.07 -15.45 5.75
C GLY A 72 1.01 -14.75 6.60
N THR A 73 0.63 -15.43 7.68
CA THR A 73 -0.13 -14.82 8.78
C THR A 73 0.77 -14.71 10.00
N SER A 74 0.77 -13.56 10.67
CA SER A 74 1.32 -13.40 12.03
C SER A 74 0.37 -12.52 12.83
N ASP A 75 0.18 -12.82 14.11
CA ASP A 75 -0.65 -12.01 15.03
C ASP A 75 -2.08 -11.77 14.51
N GLY A 76 -2.64 -12.76 13.80
CA GLY A 76 -3.94 -12.67 13.17
C GLY A 76 -4.00 -11.70 11.99
N ILE A 77 -2.87 -11.32 11.39
CA ILE A 77 -2.79 -10.46 10.21
C ILE A 77 -2.21 -11.25 9.03
N VAL A 78 -3.04 -11.41 8.00
CA VAL A 78 -2.66 -11.92 6.68
C VAL A 78 -2.02 -10.79 5.90
N LYS A 79 -0.87 -11.05 5.26
CA LYS A 79 -0.22 -10.12 4.34
C LYS A 79 -0.11 -10.73 2.96
N THR A 80 -0.44 -9.97 1.92
CA THR A 80 -0.37 -10.42 0.52
C THR A 80 0.31 -9.36 -0.34
N ALA A 81 1.30 -9.76 -1.13
CA ALA A 81 1.97 -8.87 -2.08
C ALA A 81 1.27 -8.91 -3.45
N TYR A 82 1.01 -7.75 -4.03
CA TYR A 82 0.25 -7.56 -5.28
C TYR A 82 1.09 -6.96 -6.41
N GLY A 83 2.42 -7.10 -6.33
CA GLY A 83 3.35 -6.75 -7.39
C GLY A 83 3.99 -5.37 -7.25
N LEU A 84 4.97 -5.14 -8.12
CA LEU A 84 5.65 -3.87 -8.27
C LEU A 84 4.83 -3.00 -9.23
N ARG A 85 4.61 -1.74 -8.84
CA ARG A 85 3.72 -0.80 -9.55
C ARG A 85 4.42 0.51 -9.77
N LYS A 86 3.97 1.26 -10.77
CA LYS A 86 4.39 2.65 -10.98
C LYS A 86 3.31 3.62 -10.52
N ILE A 87 3.66 4.62 -9.73
CA ILE A 87 2.74 5.72 -9.38
C ILE A 87 2.40 6.50 -10.65
N LYS A 88 1.10 6.66 -10.92
CA LYS A 88 0.56 7.34 -12.10
C LYS A 88 0.11 8.76 -11.79
N SER A 89 -0.46 8.97 -10.60
CA SER A 89 -0.85 10.30 -10.13
C SER A 89 -0.91 10.34 -8.61
N MET A 90 -0.77 11.55 -8.08
CA MET A 90 -0.95 11.88 -6.67
C MET A 90 -1.73 13.18 -6.56
N GLU A 91 -2.72 13.21 -5.67
CA GLU A 91 -3.64 14.33 -5.51
C GLU A 91 -3.95 14.53 -4.02
N THR A 92 -3.70 15.72 -3.48
CA THR A 92 -4.16 16.09 -2.14
C THR A 92 -5.66 16.36 -2.18
N LEU A 93 -6.38 15.75 -1.25
CA LEU A 93 -7.80 15.91 -1.03
C LEU A 93 -8.03 16.47 0.37
N ASP A 94 -8.91 17.44 0.46
CA ASP A 94 -9.50 17.83 1.73
C ASP A 94 -10.66 16.88 2.04
N LYS A 95 -10.63 16.29 3.24
CA LYS A 95 -11.65 15.36 3.74
C LYS A 95 -12.25 15.88 5.04
N TYR A 96 -13.45 15.39 5.32
CA TYR A 96 -14.16 15.70 6.55
C TYR A 96 -14.68 14.40 7.17
N SER A 97 -14.48 14.22 8.47
CA SER A 97 -15.15 13.20 9.27
C SER A 97 -15.76 13.82 10.51
N ASP A 98 -16.83 13.21 11.02
CA ASP A 98 -17.49 13.69 12.24
C ASP A 98 -16.58 13.55 13.47
N GLU A 99 -15.62 12.61 13.46
CA GLU A 99 -14.73 12.30 14.57
C GLU A 99 -13.45 13.16 14.57
N GLU A 100 -12.82 13.36 13.41
CA GLU A 100 -11.53 14.07 13.29
C GLU A 100 -11.69 15.50 12.74
N GLY A 101 -12.89 15.87 12.28
CA GLY A 101 -13.15 17.14 11.63
C GLY A 101 -12.50 17.20 10.25
N HIS A 102 -11.95 18.37 9.91
CA HIS A 102 -11.31 18.59 8.61
C HIS A 102 -9.86 18.09 8.61
N TYR A 103 -9.53 17.15 7.72
CA TYR A 103 -8.20 16.58 7.56
C TYR A 103 -7.83 16.45 6.09
N LYS A 104 -6.54 16.24 5.79
CA LYS A 104 -6.05 16.06 4.41
C LYS A 104 -5.73 14.61 4.14
N SER A 105 -5.86 14.20 2.89
CA SER A 105 -5.50 12.86 2.41
C SER A 105 -4.81 12.96 1.07
N VAL A 106 -3.82 12.12 0.82
CA VAL A 106 -3.20 12.02 -0.51
C VAL A 106 -3.75 10.78 -1.21
N LYS A 107 -4.49 11.01 -2.29
CA LYS A 107 -4.94 9.98 -3.21
C LYS A 107 -3.79 9.61 -4.14
N ILE A 108 -3.36 8.35 -4.08
CA ILE A 108 -2.29 7.81 -4.92
C ILE A 108 -2.89 6.78 -5.88
N VAL A 109 -2.68 6.97 -7.17
CA VAL A 109 -3.06 6.01 -8.20
C VAL A 109 -1.82 5.26 -8.67
N VAL A 110 -1.84 3.94 -8.53
CA VAL A 110 -0.78 3.05 -9.04
C VAL A 110 -1.29 2.28 -10.26
N GLY A 111 -0.42 2.12 -11.25
CA GLY A 111 -0.77 1.48 -12.52
C GLY A 111 -0.80 -0.05 -12.46
N ASP A 112 -0.67 -0.66 -13.64
CA ASP A 112 -0.54 -2.11 -13.78
C ASP A 112 0.79 -2.62 -13.21
N ASP A 113 0.88 -3.94 -13.09
CA ASP A 113 2.07 -4.61 -12.58
C ASP A 113 3.21 -4.45 -13.57
N ILE A 114 4.36 -3.99 -13.11
CA ILE A 114 5.54 -3.78 -13.95
C ILE A 114 6.60 -4.87 -13.74
N ALA A 115 6.37 -5.77 -12.79
CA ALA A 115 7.19 -6.96 -12.57
C ALA A 115 6.28 -8.21 -12.56
N SER A 116 5.31 -8.27 -13.47
CA SER A 116 4.48 -9.47 -13.59
C SER A 116 5.36 -10.69 -13.76
N ASP A 117 5.11 -11.74 -12.97
CA ASP A 117 5.63 -13.07 -13.29
C ASP A 117 5.20 -13.37 -14.74
N GLU A 118 6.14 -13.41 -15.68
CA GLU A 118 5.85 -13.84 -17.04
C GLU A 118 5.46 -15.32 -16.96
N ASP A 119 4.24 -15.64 -17.42
CA ASP A 119 3.74 -17.02 -17.56
C ASP A 119 4.59 -17.84 -18.56
#